data_AF-A0AAW0CWS8-F1
#
_entry.id   AF-A0AAW0CWS8-F1
#
_cell.length_a   1.000
_cell.length_b   1.000
_cell.length_c   1.000
_cell.angle_alpha   90.00
_cell.angle_beta   90.00
_cell.angle_gamma   90.00
#
_symmetry.space_group_name_H-M   'P 1'
#
loop_
_entity.id
_entity.type
_entity.pdbx_description
1 polymer ?
#
loop_
_entity_poly.entity_id
_entity_poly.type
_entity_poly.pdbx_seq_one_letter_code
_entity_poly.pdbx_strand_id
1 'polypeptide(L)'
;MPQLTDCREELEHFRLDKDKRSRWHTLPNKRVVIPDQQLWRQRMAPFDLDACIQQLLRKQLLHEALLREICEKTKEVLMRESNVVHVSAPVTVVGDIHGQFYDLIEIFRIGGYAPNTNYLFLGDYVDRGLFSVETISLLTCLKLRYPDRVQLIRGNHESRATYGFYTECVRKYGSSHVWTYFTDMFDFLTLSVVIDDRIFCVHGGLSPSIHSIDQIKVVDRFREIPHEGPMADLVWSDPDPEKEDFAISPRGAGYTFGSGVVHKFLEINNMSHILRAHQLCMEGYASLFDKHLSTVWSAPNYCYRCGNSASILEVGPGGSMYFNVFEAAPENERDGPAQQAQQNIGGKLPEYFL
;
A
#
# COMPACT_ATOMS: atom_id res chain seq x y z
N MET A 1 -3.10 -26.85 43.61
CA MET A 1 -4.14 -26.05 42.93
C MET A 1 -4.44 -24.82 43.79
N PRO A 2 -4.05 -23.63 43.36
CA PRO A 2 -4.68 -22.39 43.81
C PRO A 2 -5.43 -21.69 42.68
N GLN A 3 -6.40 -20.89 43.13
CA GLN A 3 -7.55 -20.32 42.45
C GLN A 3 -7.25 -19.30 41.34
N LEU A 4 -8.13 -19.31 40.33
CA LEU A 4 -8.31 -18.30 39.30
C LEU A 4 -8.97 -17.03 39.87
N THR A 5 -8.26 -15.91 39.76
CA THR A 5 -8.72 -14.50 39.76
C THR A 5 -7.63 -13.76 38.98
N ASP A 6 -7.83 -12.91 37.97
CA ASP A 6 -8.92 -12.01 37.66
C ASP A 6 -8.78 -11.60 36.17
N CYS A 7 -9.77 -11.92 35.32
CA CYS A 7 -9.81 -11.51 33.90
C CYS A 7 -10.78 -10.34 33.67
N ARG A 8 -11.17 -9.58 34.70
CA ARG A 8 -12.14 -8.49 34.55
C ARG A 8 -11.53 -7.10 34.38
N GLU A 9 -10.29 -6.86 34.79
CA GLU A 9 -9.66 -5.53 34.65
C GLU A 9 -9.16 -5.24 33.22
N GLU A 10 -8.72 -6.25 32.45
CA GLU A 10 -8.28 -6.06 31.05
C GLU A 10 -9.44 -5.76 30.08
N LEU A 11 -10.66 -6.21 30.39
CA LEU A 11 -11.85 -5.98 29.56
C LEU A 11 -12.43 -4.56 29.72
N GLU A 12 -12.15 -3.86 30.81
CA GLU A 12 -12.60 -2.46 30.98
C GLU A 12 -11.73 -1.47 30.20
N HIS A 13 -10.42 -1.75 30.03
CA HIS A 13 -9.57 -0.98 29.11
C HIS A 13 -10.00 -1.09 27.64
N PHE A 14 -10.48 -2.27 27.21
CA PHE A 14 -11.01 -2.48 25.86
C PHE A 14 -12.34 -1.75 25.58
N ARG A 15 -13.15 -1.47 26.61
CA ARG A 15 -14.43 -0.74 26.43
C ARG A 15 -14.27 0.77 26.40
N LEU A 16 -13.27 1.32 27.10
CA LEU A 16 -13.01 2.76 27.14
C LEU A 16 -12.44 3.32 25.81
N ASP A 17 -11.90 2.47 24.93
CA ASP A 17 -11.29 2.92 23.67
C ASP A 17 -12.29 3.13 22.51
N LYS A 18 -13.47 2.51 22.58
CA LYS A 18 -14.55 2.79 21.60
C LYS A 18 -15.07 4.22 21.69
N ASP A 19 -14.99 4.86 22.85
CA ASP A 19 -15.45 6.24 23.04
C ASP A 19 -14.51 7.29 22.42
N LYS A 20 -13.22 6.98 22.24
CA LYS A 20 -12.28 7.86 21.53
C LYS A 20 -12.58 7.93 20.03
N ARG A 21 -13.14 6.86 19.45
CA ARG A 21 -13.63 6.81 18.05
C ARG A 21 -14.76 7.82 17.79
N SER A 22 -15.59 8.12 18.80
CA SER A 22 -16.70 9.08 18.66
C SER A 22 -16.25 10.55 18.54
N ARG A 23 -15.05 10.88 19.04
CA ARG A 23 -14.53 12.26 19.02
C ARG A 23 -13.98 12.70 17.67
N TRP A 24 -13.61 11.78 16.79
CA TRP A 24 -13.12 12.09 15.44
C TRP A 24 -14.25 12.29 14.41
N HIS A 25 -15.45 11.77 14.68
CA HIS A 25 -16.60 11.84 13.76
C HIS A 25 -17.52 13.05 13.98
N THR A 26 -17.18 13.98 14.88
CA THR A 26 -17.98 15.19 15.14
C THR A 26 -17.28 16.45 14.64
N LEU A 27 -17.05 16.52 13.33
CA LEU A 27 -16.84 17.80 12.65
C LEU A 27 -18.18 18.29 12.09
N PRO A 28 -18.54 19.57 12.27
CA PRO A 28 -19.79 20.10 11.75
C PRO A 28 -19.81 19.98 10.22
N ASN A 29 -20.92 19.45 9.72
CA ASN A 29 -21.23 19.25 8.30
C ASN A 29 -21.29 20.61 7.58
N LYS A 30 -20.14 21.20 7.26
CA LYS A 30 -20.05 22.29 6.31
C LYS A 30 -20.28 21.67 4.94
N ARG A 31 -21.31 22.15 4.22
CA ARG A 31 -21.48 21.89 2.79
C ARG A 31 -20.14 22.10 2.10
N VAL A 32 -19.48 21.01 1.72
CA VAL A 32 -18.28 21.06 0.90
C VAL A 32 -18.75 21.55 -0.45
N VAL A 33 -18.43 22.80 -0.77
CA VAL A 33 -18.48 23.27 -2.14
C VAL A 33 -17.40 22.48 -2.88
N ILE A 34 -17.83 21.53 -3.71
CA ILE A 34 -16.92 20.78 -4.57
C ILE A 34 -16.24 21.82 -5.47
N PRO A 35 -14.90 21.98 -5.39
CA PRO A 35 -14.22 22.94 -6.24
C PRO A 35 -14.46 22.58 -7.71
N ASP A 36 -14.57 23.60 -8.57
CA ASP A 36 -14.74 23.50 -10.03
C ASP A 36 -13.70 22.55 -10.68
N GLN A 37 -12.60 22.28 -9.96
CA GLN A 37 -11.56 21.33 -10.35
C GLN A 37 -11.98 19.85 -10.41
N GLN A 38 -12.98 19.42 -9.66
CA GLN A 38 -13.42 18.01 -9.67
C GLN A 38 -14.44 17.74 -10.78
N LEU A 39 -15.19 18.77 -11.17
CA LEU A 39 -16.18 18.74 -12.25
C LEU A 39 -15.54 18.73 -13.65
N TRP A 40 -14.36 19.35 -13.86
CA TRP A 40 -13.68 19.23 -15.15
C TRP A 40 -13.10 17.83 -15.42
N ARG A 41 -12.66 17.10 -14.38
CA ARG A 41 -12.08 15.75 -14.54
C ARG A 41 -13.12 14.70 -14.93
N GLN A 42 -14.32 14.75 -14.34
CA GLN A 42 -15.46 13.92 -14.77
C GLN A 42 -15.89 14.20 -16.21
N ARG A 43 -15.72 15.44 -16.70
CA ARG A 43 -16.05 15.82 -18.08
C ARG A 43 -15.02 15.39 -19.12
N MET A 44 -13.85 14.88 -18.72
CA MET A 44 -12.75 14.52 -19.65
C MET A 44 -12.47 13.01 -19.77
N ALA A 45 -12.97 12.17 -18.87
CA ALA A 45 -12.88 10.73 -19.05
C ALA A 45 -13.95 10.28 -20.06
N PRO A 46 -13.62 9.53 -21.13
CA PRO A 46 -14.60 9.04 -22.10
C PRO A 46 -15.53 7.95 -21.54
N PHE A 47 -15.45 7.66 -20.24
CA PHE A 47 -16.16 6.60 -19.55
C PHE A 47 -16.57 7.04 -18.13
N ASP A 48 -17.61 6.40 -17.60
CA ASP A 48 -18.14 6.65 -16.26
C ASP A 48 -17.27 5.94 -15.20
N LEU A 49 -16.38 6.68 -14.55
CA LEU A 49 -15.52 6.16 -13.48
C LEU A 49 -16.31 5.63 -12.29
N ASP A 50 -17.42 6.26 -11.92
CA ASP A 50 -18.18 5.86 -10.73
C ASP A 50 -18.85 4.50 -10.99
N ALA A 51 -19.34 4.27 -12.21
CA ALA A 51 -19.82 2.95 -12.65
C ALA A 51 -18.71 1.89 -12.67
N CYS A 52 -17.49 2.25 -13.14
CA CYS A 52 -16.33 1.36 -13.12
C CYS A 52 -15.97 0.92 -11.70
N ILE A 53 -15.91 1.87 -10.77
CA ILE A 53 -15.62 1.60 -9.34
C ILE A 53 -16.69 0.68 -8.75
N GLN A 54 -17.98 0.95 -9.00
CA GLN A 54 -19.06 0.09 -8.51
C GLN A 54 -19.00 -1.34 -9.07
N GLN A 55 -18.62 -1.49 -10.35
CA GLN A 55 -18.40 -2.81 -10.97
C GLN A 55 -17.24 -3.54 -10.30
N LEU A 56 -16.09 -2.87 -10.13
CA LEU A 56 -14.91 -3.43 -9.49
C LEU A 56 -15.15 -3.80 -8.03
N LEU A 57 -15.88 -3.00 -7.26
CA LEU A 57 -16.27 -3.31 -5.88
C LEU A 57 -17.11 -4.60 -5.77
N ARG A 58 -17.81 -4.99 -6.84
CA ARG A 58 -18.50 -6.29 -6.97
C ARG A 58 -17.60 -7.41 -7.49
N LYS A 59 -16.28 -7.19 -7.56
CA LYS A 59 -15.28 -8.09 -8.12
C LYS A 59 -15.56 -8.47 -9.58
N GLN A 60 -16.13 -7.53 -10.35
CA GLN A 60 -16.40 -7.72 -11.77
C GLN A 60 -15.30 -7.06 -12.60
N LEU A 61 -14.73 -7.80 -13.53
CA LEU A 61 -13.68 -7.30 -14.42
C LEU A 61 -14.22 -6.22 -15.36
N LEU A 62 -13.38 -5.23 -15.65
CA LEU A 62 -13.63 -4.23 -16.69
C LEU A 62 -13.19 -4.78 -18.05
N HIS A 63 -13.72 -4.21 -19.12
CA HIS A 63 -13.30 -4.60 -20.48
C HIS A 63 -11.87 -4.13 -20.77
N GLU A 64 -11.08 -4.91 -21.54
CA GLU A 64 -9.67 -4.61 -21.86
C GLU A 64 -9.47 -3.17 -22.39
N ALA A 65 -10.29 -2.77 -23.37
CA ALA A 65 -10.24 -1.41 -23.93
C ALA A 65 -10.44 -0.30 -22.89
N LEU A 66 -11.29 -0.53 -21.89
CA LEU A 66 -11.56 0.43 -20.82
C LEU A 66 -10.37 0.52 -19.85
N LEU A 67 -9.76 -0.62 -19.51
CA LEU A 67 -8.55 -0.64 -18.69
C LEU A 67 -7.39 0.11 -19.34
N ARG A 68 -7.24 -0.01 -20.67
CA ARG A 68 -6.25 0.76 -21.43
C ARG A 68 -6.45 2.26 -21.22
N GLU A 69 -7.66 2.77 -21.45
CA GLU A 69 -7.96 4.20 -21.31
C GLU A 69 -7.79 4.68 -19.85
N ILE A 70 -8.17 3.86 -18.86
CA ILE A 70 -7.95 4.16 -17.43
C ILE A 70 -6.46 4.29 -17.12
N CYS A 71 -5.63 3.37 -17.64
CA CYS A 71 -4.18 3.42 -17.43
C CYS A 71 -3.56 4.68 -18.08
N GLU A 72 -3.93 5.00 -19.32
CA GLU A 72 -3.47 6.21 -20.01
C GLU A 72 -3.84 7.49 -19.24
N LYS A 73 -5.10 7.60 -18.79
CA LYS A 73 -5.55 8.76 -17.98
C LYS A 73 -4.87 8.84 -16.62
N THR A 74 -4.56 7.70 -16.01
CA THR A 74 -3.81 7.68 -14.75
C THR A 74 -2.37 8.12 -14.96
N LYS A 75 -1.71 7.72 -16.06
CA LYS A 75 -0.37 8.24 -16.42
C LYS A 75 -0.36 9.76 -16.56
N GLU A 76 -1.39 10.35 -17.20
CA GLU A 76 -1.51 11.82 -17.31
C GLU A 76 -1.56 12.52 -15.93
N VAL A 77 -2.19 11.90 -14.93
CA VAL A 77 -2.23 12.40 -13.55
C VAL A 77 -0.88 12.21 -12.86
N LEU A 78 -0.35 10.99 -12.87
CA LEU A 78 0.89 10.63 -12.18
C LEU A 78 2.12 11.35 -12.74
N MET A 79 2.14 11.66 -14.05
CA MET A 79 3.22 12.42 -14.68
C MET A 79 3.38 13.83 -14.10
N ARG A 80 2.32 14.40 -13.52
CA ARG A 80 2.34 15.74 -12.89
C ARG A 80 2.78 15.68 -11.43
N GLU A 81 2.85 14.50 -10.84
CA GLU A 81 3.25 14.30 -9.45
C GLU A 81 4.79 14.23 -9.34
N SER A 82 5.31 14.81 -8.26
CA SER A 82 6.71 14.67 -7.86
C SER A 82 6.98 13.24 -7.36
N ASN A 83 8.24 12.78 -7.42
CA ASN A 83 8.61 11.49 -6.80
C ASN A 83 8.33 11.46 -5.29
N VAL A 84 8.34 12.64 -4.66
CA VAL A 84 7.96 12.86 -3.27
C VAL A 84 6.68 13.67 -3.26
N VAL A 85 5.57 13.06 -2.85
CA VAL A 85 4.27 13.73 -2.73
C VAL A 85 4.04 14.13 -1.28
N HIS A 86 3.57 15.35 -1.04
CA HIS A 86 3.22 15.82 0.30
C HIS A 86 1.72 15.68 0.52
N VAL A 87 1.32 15.09 1.65
CA VAL A 87 -0.09 14.92 2.03
C VAL A 87 -0.29 15.36 3.47
N SER A 88 -1.53 15.71 3.83
CA SER A 88 -1.87 16.11 5.20
C SER A 88 -2.67 15.03 5.92
N ALA A 89 -2.47 14.91 7.24
CA ALA A 89 -3.36 14.14 8.08
C ALA A 89 -4.76 14.81 8.17
N PRO A 90 -5.84 14.04 8.37
CA PRO A 90 -5.86 12.59 8.59
C PRO A 90 -5.66 11.79 7.29
N VAL A 91 -4.92 10.69 7.39
CA VAL A 91 -4.70 9.73 6.30
C VAL A 91 -4.57 8.30 6.83
N THR A 92 -5.16 7.35 6.10
CA THR A 92 -5.04 5.92 6.37
C THR A 92 -3.94 5.34 5.48
N VAL A 93 -2.88 4.85 6.10
CA VAL A 93 -1.74 4.21 5.45
C VAL A 93 -1.98 2.71 5.37
N VAL A 94 -1.80 2.15 4.17
CA VAL A 94 -2.01 0.74 3.84
C VAL A 94 -0.71 0.19 3.29
N GLY A 95 -0.25 -0.93 3.85
CA GLY A 95 0.91 -1.68 3.38
C GLY A 95 0.58 -2.57 2.19
N ASP A 96 1.29 -3.69 2.08
CA ASP A 96 1.18 -4.65 0.98
C ASP A 96 -0.22 -5.29 0.91
N ILE A 97 -0.73 -5.50 -0.31
CA ILE A 97 -2.04 -6.11 -0.57
C ILE A 97 -1.90 -7.42 -1.36
N HIS A 98 -0.94 -7.50 -2.29
CA HIS A 98 -0.62 -8.70 -3.06
C HIS A 98 -1.86 -9.41 -3.65
N GLY A 99 -2.70 -8.68 -4.38
CA GLY A 99 -3.86 -9.26 -5.06
C GLY A 99 -4.89 -9.93 -4.14
N GLN A 100 -4.86 -9.68 -2.82
CA GLN A 100 -5.86 -10.15 -1.87
C GLN A 100 -7.08 -9.22 -1.85
N PHE A 101 -7.88 -9.26 -2.92
CA PHE A 101 -8.96 -8.32 -3.15
C PHE A 101 -10.04 -8.30 -2.05
N TYR A 102 -10.38 -9.45 -1.46
CA TYR A 102 -11.36 -9.48 -0.37
C TYR A 102 -10.88 -8.73 0.87
N ASP A 103 -9.60 -8.85 1.19
CA ASP A 103 -8.99 -8.13 2.29
C ASP A 103 -8.88 -6.63 1.98
N LEU A 104 -8.70 -6.23 0.71
CA LEU A 104 -8.83 -4.84 0.30
C LEU A 104 -10.24 -4.27 0.55
N ILE A 105 -11.29 -5.04 0.31
CA ILE A 105 -12.65 -4.61 0.64
C ILE A 105 -12.82 -4.46 2.16
N GLU A 106 -12.23 -5.35 2.95
CA GLU A 106 -12.23 -5.24 4.41
C GLU A 106 -11.49 -3.99 4.90
N ILE A 107 -10.34 -3.64 4.31
CA ILE A 107 -9.62 -2.39 4.56
C ILE A 107 -10.53 -1.17 4.37
N PHE A 108 -11.37 -1.14 3.34
CA PHE A 108 -12.34 -0.06 3.12
C PHE A 108 -13.52 -0.08 4.10
N ARG A 109 -13.93 -1.27 4.58
CA ARG A 109 -14.96 -1.38 5.63
C ARG A 109 -14.43 -0.86 6.97
N ILE A 110 -13.15 -1.10 7.28
CA ILE A 110 -12.51 -0.66 8.52
C ILE A 110 -12.19 0.84 8.48
N GLY A 111 -11.43 1.28 7.47
CA GLY A 111 -10.95 2.67 7.35
C GLY A 111 -11.97 3.65 6.76
N GLY A 112 -13.03 3.14 6.13
CA GLY A 112 -14.06 3.94 5.44
C GLY A 112 -13.75 4.17 3.96
N TYR A 113 -14.77 4.30 3.13
CA TYR A 113 -14.60 4.43 1.68
C TYR A 113 -14.17 5.84 1.27
N ALA A 114 -13.33 5.96 0.24
CA ALA A 114 -13.12 7.23 -0.44
C ALA A 114 -14.43 7.73 -1.08
N PRO A 115 -14.72 9.05 -1.07
CA PRO A 115 -13.83 10.15 -0.70
C PRO A 115 -13.87 10.56 0.79
N ASN A 116 -14.58 9.82 1.65
CA ASN A 116 -14.72 10.19 3.06
C ASN A 116 -13.44 9.96 3.87
N THR A 117 -12.59 9.05 3.41
CA THR A 117 -11.27 8.76 4.00
C THR A 117 -10.17 9.03 2.97
N ASN A 118 -9.06 9.62 3.43
CA ASN A 118 -7.85 9.78 2.62
C ASN A 118 -6.96 8.55 2.78
N TYR A 119 -6.36 8.08 1.70
CA TYR A 119 -5.55 6.87 1.67
C TYR A 119 -4.16 7.12 1.10
N LEU A 120 -3.17 6.47 1.72
CA LEU A 120 -1.83 6.27 1.20
C LEU A 120 -1.57 4.76 1.11
N PHE A 121 -1.36 4.24 -0.10
CA PHE A 121 -1.00 2.84 -0.32
C PHE A 121 0.50 2.73 -0.63
N LEU A 122 1.21 1.92 0.16
CA LEU A 122 2.67 1.82 0.17
C LEU A 122 3.26 0.89 -0.90
N GLY A 123 2.48 0.41 -1.86
CA GLY A 123 2.95 -0.46 -2.95
C GLY A 123 2.50 -1.91 -2.81
N ASP A 124 3.01 -2.78 -3.68
CA ASP A 124 2.79 -4.22 -3.69
C ASP A 124 1.30 -4.57 -3.75
N TYR A 125 0.67 -4.08 -4.83
CA TYR A 125 -0.73 -4.26 -5.14
C TYR A 125 -1.00 -5.61 -5.82
N VAL A 126 -0.01 -6.10 -6.56
CA VAL A 126 -0.12 -7.26 -7.46
C VAL A 126 0.72 -8.45 -7.00
N ASP A 127 0.58 -9.55 -7.73
CA ASP A 127 1.19 -10.86 -7.49
C ASP A 127 0.71 -11.57 -6.22
N ARG A 128 1.10 -12.84 -6.10
CA ARG A 128 0.89 -13.74 -4.95
C ARG A 128 -0.56 -14.14 -4.72
N GLY A 129 -1.45 -13.17 -4.57
CA GLY A 129 -2.90 -13.35 -4.59
C GLY A 129 -3.43 -13.62 -5.99
N LEU A 130 -4.74 -13.86 -6.08
CA LEU A 130 -5.41 -14.28 -7.32
C LEU A 130 -6.22 -13.19 -8.00
N PHE A 131 -6.31 -12.04 -7.36
CA PHE A 131 -7.16 -10.93 -7.76
C PHE A 131 -6.35 -9.65 -7.92
N SER A 132 -5.10 -9.77 -8.40
CA SER A 132 -4.23 -8.64 -8.67
C SER A 132 -4.87 -7.67 -9.66
N VAL A 133 -5.54 -8.17 -10.71
CA VAL A 133 -6.21 -7.34 -11.71
C VAL A 133 -7.34 -6.53 -11.08
N GLU A 134 -8.19 -7.14 -10.27
CA GLU A 134 -9.29 -6.47 -9.57
C GLU A 134 -8.74 -5.42 -8.59
N THR A 135 -7.72 -5.78 -7.81
CA THR A 135 -7.05 -4.90 -6.85
C THR A 135 -6.49 -3.66 -7.54
N ILE A 136 -5.60 -3.83 -8.52
CA ILE A 136 -4.95 -2.69 -9.15
C ILE A 136 -5.92 -1.86 -9.99
N SER A 137 -6.92 -2.49 -10.63
CA SER A 137 -7.97 -1.77 -11.36
C SER A 137 -8.77 -0.85 -10.43
N LEU A 138 -9.15 -1.34 -9.24
CA LEU A 138 -9.90 -0.56 -8.26
C LEU A 138 -9.07 0.61 -7.72
N LEU A 139 -7.83 0.35 -7.31
CA LEU A 139 -6.93 1.40 -6.81
C LEU A 139 -6.64 2.47 -7.88
N THR A 140 -6.43 2.05 -9.12
CA THR A 140 -6.22 2.97 -10.26
C THR A 140 -7.44 3.85 -10.50
N CYS A 141 -8.65 3.27 -10.50
CA CYS A 141 -9.89 4.05 -10.64
C CYS A 141 -10.07 5.02 -9.47
N LEU A 142 -9.77 4.60 -8.24
CA LEU A 142 -9.84 5.47 -7.06
C LEU A 142 -8.83 6.62 -7.11
N LYS A 143 -7.58 6.36 -7.52
CA LYS A 143 -6.56 7.40 -7.76
C LYS A 143 -7.01 8.39 -8.82
N LEU A 144 -7.53 7.90 -9.95
CA LEU A 144 -7.99 8.77 -11.03
C LEU A 144 -9.21 9.61 -10.62
N ARG A 145 -10.12 9.04 -9.81
CA ARG A 145 -11.34 9.70 -9.32
C ARG A 145 -11.10 10.68 -8.18
N TYR A 146 -10.17 10.37 -7.29
CA TYR A 146 -9.85 11.11 -6.07
C TYR A 146 -8.34 11.36 -5.92
N PRO A 147 -7.73 12.06 -6.89
CA PRO A 147 -6.26 12.20 -7.00
C PRO A 147 -5.61 12.87 -5.79
N ASP A 148 -6.32 13.78 -5.13
CA ASP A 148 -5.85 14.51 -3.95
C ASP A 148 -6.18 13.79 -2.62
N ARG A 149 -6.84 12.62 -2.68
CA ARG A 149 -7.25 11.85 -1.50
C ARG A 149 -6.71 10.44 -1.47
N VAL A 150 -6.38 9.86 -2.62
CA VAL A 150 -5.83 8.51 -2.74
C VAL A 150 -4.46 8.63 -3.37
N GLN A 151 -3.41 8.29 -2.64
CA GLN A 151 -2.04 8.27 -3.12
C GLN A 151 -1.54 6.83 -3.25
N LEU A 152 -0.86 6.54 -4.36
CA LEU A 152 -0.27 5.25 -4.66
C LEU A 152 1.25 5.47 -4.86
N ILE A 153 2.08 4.75 -4.10
CA ILE A 153 3.53 4.70 -4.34
C ILE A 153 3.93 3.34 -4.90
N ARG A 154 5.04 3.30 -5.62
CA ARG A 154 5.54 2.09 -6.29
C ARG A 154 6.12 1.11 -5.26
N GLY A 155 5.63 -0.13 -5.25
CA GLY A 155 6.29 -1.26 -4.60
C GLY A 155 7.25 -1.99 -5.52
N ASN A 156 7.96 -2.99 -5.00
CA ASN A 156 8.88 -3.76 -5.82
C ASN A 156 8.16 -4.73 -6.77
N HIS A 157 6.91 -5.08 -6.50
CA HIS A 157 6.07 -5.91 -7.37
C HIS A 157 5.43 -5.14 -8.54
N GLU A 158 5.42 -3.81 -8.51
CA GLU A 158 4.99 -2.97 -9.65
C GLU A 158 6.10 -2.87 -10.72
N SER A 159 6.50 -4.04 -11.21
CA SER A 159 7.64 -4.31 -12.09
C SER A 159 7.28 -5.34 -13.16
N ARG A 160 8.00 -5.34 -14.28
CA ARG A 160 7.89 -6.39 -15.32
C ARG A 160 8.59 -7.70 -14.94
N ALA A 161 9.34 -7.74 -13.84
CA ALA A 161 10.15 -8.91 -13.43
C ALA A 161 9.33 -10.06 -12.83
N THR A 162 8.08 -9.83 -12.40
CA THR A 162 7.27 -10.84 -11.70
C THR A 162 6.21 -11.47 -12.61
N TYR A 163 6.12 -12.81 -12.57
CA TYR A 163 5.29 -13.59 -13.51
C TYR A 163 3.85 -13.88 -13.03
N GLY A 164 3.54 -13.65 -11.74
CA GLY A 164 2.22 -13.98 -11.18
C GLY A 164 1.10 -13.16 -11.81
N PHE A 165 1.29 -11.85 -11.84
CA PHE A 165 0.36 -10.89 -12.43
C PHE A 165 0.22 -11.05 -13.94
N TYR A 166 1.33 -11.32 -14.65
CA TYR A 166 1.31 -11.65 -16.08
C TYR A 166 0.40 -12.86 -16.35
N THR A 167 0.61 -13.94 -15.61
CA THR A 167 -0.18 -15.18 -15.75
C THR A 167 -1.65 -14.95 -15.45
N GLU A 168 -1.95 -14.14 -14.43
CA GLU A 168 -3.32 -13.76 -14.09
C GLU A 168 -3.99 -12.98 -15.23
N CYS A 169 -3.30 -12.00 -15.83
CA CYS A 169 -3.84 -11.21 -16.93
C CYS A 169 -4.15 -12.09 -18.16
N VAL A 170 -3.21 -12.93 -18.58
CA VAL A 170 -3.40 -13.85 -19.71
C VAL A 170 -4.58 -14.80 -19.46
N ARG A 171 -4.71 -15.31 -18.23
CA ARG A 171 -5.83 -16.20 -17.86
C ARG A 171 -7.19 -15.48 -17.90
N LYS A 172 -7.27 -14.23 -17.44
CA LYS A 172 -8.54 -13.48 -17.31
C LYS A 172 -8.99 -12.82 -18.62
N TYR A 173 -8.05 -12.42 -19.48
CA TYR A 173 -8.34 -11.65 -20.70
C TYR A 173 -7.97 -12.38 -21.99
N GLY A 174 -7.26 -13.52 -21.92
CA GLY A 174 -6.80 -14.27 -23.08
C GLY A 174 -5.60 -13.64 -23.80
N SER A 175 -5.05 -12.54 -23.29
CA SER A 175 -3.91 -11.82 -23.87
C SER A 175 -3.05 -11.19 -22.76
N SER A 176 -1.82 -10.77 -23.11
CA SER A 176 -0.93 -10.04 -22.20
C SER A 176 -1.15 -8.52 -22.22
N HIS A 177 -2.09 -8.00 -23.02
CA HIS A 177 -2.26 -6.55 -23.19
C HIS A 177 -2.57 -5.82 -21.87
N VAL A 178 -3.46 -6.38 -21.05
CA VAL A 178 -3.79 -5.80 -19.73
C VAL A 178 -2.55 -5.71 -18.83
N TRP A 179 -1.68 -6.72 -18.85
CA TRP A 179 -0.42 -6.68 -18.12
C TRP A 179 0.50 -5.56 -18.65
N THR A 180 0.58 -5.39 -19.97
CA THR A 180 1.35 -4.29 -20.58
C THR A 180 0.80 -2.93 -20.16
N TYR A 181 -0.52 -2.72 -20.19
CA TYR A 181 -1.12 -1.44 -19.81
C TYR A 181 -0.82 -1.06 -18.36
N PHE A 182 -0.90 -2.02 -17.43
CA PHE A 182 -0.59 -1.78 -16.03
C PHE A 182 0.91 -1.59 -15.80
N THR A 183 1.78 -2.41 -16.38
CA THR A 183 3.24 -2.28 -16.20
C THR A 183 3.79 -0.99 -16.79
N ASP A 184 3.23 -0.52 -17.91
CA ASP A 184 3.54 0.81 -18.45
C ASP A 184 3.05 1.94 -17.55
N MET A 185 1.93 1.76 -16.84
CA MET A 185 1.44 2.72 -15.85
C MET A 185 2.28 2.70 -14.57
N PHE A 186 2.79 1.54 -14.15
CA PHE A 186 3.63 1.39 -12.96
C PHE A 186 4.91 2.24 -13.00
N ASP A 187 5.46 2.46 -14.19
CA ASP A 187 6.61 3.35 -14.38
C ASP A 187 6.33 4.81 -13.96
N PHE A 188 5.06 5.20 -13.84
CA PHE A 188 4.67 6.55 -13.44
C PHE A 188 4.39 6.68 -11.93
N LEU A 189 4.24 5.56 -11.21
CA LEU A 189 3.95 5.57 -9.77
C LEU A 189 5.05 6.32 -9.00
N THR A 190 4.61 7.17 -8.07
CA THR A 190 5.52 7.97 -7.23
C THR A 190 6.34 7.08 -6.29
N LEU A 191 7.49 7.55 -5.81
CA LEU A 191 8.43 6.71 -5.04
C LEU A 191 8.24 6.85 -3.53
N SER A 192 7.73 7.99 -3.06
CA SER A 192 7.61 8.26 -1.63
C SER A 192 6.59 9.35 -1.35
N VAL A 193 6.17 9.41 -0.09
CA VAL A 193 5.22 10.40 0.42
C VAL A 193 5.78 11.00 1.71
N VAL A 194 5.46 12.27 1.97
CA VAL A 194 5.69 12.91 3.26
C VAL A 194 4.34 13.33 3.83
N ILE A 195 4.02 12.85 5.04
CA ILE A 195 2.80 13.22 5.77
C ILE A 195 3.13 14.36 6.75
N ASP A 196 2.38 15.45 6.66
CA ASP A 196 2.49 16.64 7.53
C ASP A 196 3.91 17.21 7.64
N ASP A 197 4.78 17.01 6.66
CA ASP A 197 6.20 17.40 6.69
C ASP A 197 7.01 16.78 7.85
N ARG A 198 6.55 15.66 8.41
CA ARG A 198 7.16 15.01 9.58
C ARG A 198 7.38 13.51 9.43
N ILE A 199 6.56 12.83 8.64
CA ILE A 199 6.63 11.37 8.49
C ILE A 199 7.01 11.05 7.06
N PHE A 200 8.16 10.40 6.88
CA PHE A 200 8.61 9.92 5.57
C PHE A 200 8.02 8.53 5.29
N CYS A 201 7.42 8.34 4.13
CA CYS A 201 6.78 7.09 3.73
C CYS A 201 7.41 6.56 2.44
N VAL A 202 7.78 5.28 2.45
CA VAL A 202 8.41 4.58 1.32
C VAL A 202 7.94 3.12 1.32
N HIS A 203 8.03 2.40 0.21
CA HIS A 203 7.68 0.98 0.20
C HIS A 203 8.72 0.13 0.97
N GLY A 204 9.94 0.11 0.43
CA GLY A 204 11.08 -0.64 0.96
C GLY A 204 11.74 0.14 2.10
N GLY A 205 12.75 0.94 1.81
CA GLY A 205 13.51 1.57 2.88
C GLY A 205 14.52 2.60 2.42
N LEU A 206 15.58 2.77 3.20
CA LEU A 206 16.60 3.79 2.96
C LEU A 206 17.67 3.30 1.97
N SER A 207 18.35 4.25 1.33
CA SER A 207 19.43 3.98 0.38
C SER A 207 20.73 4.62 0.88
N PRO A 208 21.90 3.97 0.73
CA PRO A 208 23.19 4.60 0.98
C PRO A 208 23.48 5.78 0.04
N SER A 209 22.76 5.89 -1.09
CA SER A 209 22.88 6.98 -2.06
C SER A 209 21.93 8.16 -1.78
N ILE A 210 20.99 8.01 -0.85
CA ILE A 210 19.95 9.00 -0.55
C ILE A 210 20.06 9.39 0.93
N HIS A 211 20.63 10.55 1.19
CA HIS A 211 20.73 11.13 2.53
C HIS A 211 19.64 12.17 2.79
N SER A 212 19.13 12.79 1.73
CA SER A 212 18.06 13.78 1.78
C SER A 212 16.88 13.43 0.89
N ILE A 213 15.67 13.78 1.32
CA ILE A 213 14.43 13.57 0.57
C ILE A 213 14.46 14.30 -0.79
N ASP A 214 15.16 15.43 -0.88
CA ASP A 214 15.30 16.17 -2.14
C ASP A 214 16.05 15.38 -3.22
N GLN A 215 16.96 14.47 -2.85
CA GLN A 215 17.61 13.58 -3.82
C GLN A 215 16.61 12.60 -4.45
N ILE A 216 15.52 12.25 -3.77
CA ILE A 216 14.47 11.39 -4.32
C ILE A 216 13.73 12.12 -5.45
N LYS A 217 13.53 13.45 -5.32
CA LYS A 217 12.79 14.27 -6.30
C LYS A 217 13.40 14.26 -7.72
N VAL A 218 14.71 14.03 -7.83
CA VAL A 218 15.44 14.06 -9.10
C VAL A 218 15.71 12.68 -9.71
N VAL A 219 15.25 11.60 -9.06
CA VAL A 219 15.35 10.24 -9.60
C VAL A 219 14.50 10.11 -10.86
N ASP A 220 15.07 9.60 -11.94
CA ASP A 220 14.28 9.22 -13.11
C ASP A 220 13.49 7.94 -12.83
N ARG A 221 12.19 8.12 -12.50
CA ARG A 221 11.29 7.02 -12.15
C ARG A 221 10.59 6.37 -13.35
N PHE A 222 10.56 7.04 -14.51
CA PHE A 222 9.75 6.66 -15.69
C PHE A 222 10.39 5.52 -16.49
N ARG A 223 10.69 4.44 -15.79
CA ARG A 223 11.41 3.29 -16.30
C ARG A 223 11.15 2.08 -15.41
N GLU A 224 11.52 0.92 -15.91
CA GLU A 224 11.59 -0.30 -15.12
C GLU A 224 12.52 -0.12 -13.91
N ILE A 225 12.20 -0.80 -12.80
CA ILE A 225 13.02 -0.75 -11.58
C ILE A 225 14.41 -1.33 -11.93
N PRO A 226 15.50 -0.56 -11.77
CA PRO A 226 16.83 -1.05 -12.06
C PRO A 226 17.25 -2.14 -11.06
N HIS A 227 18.27 -2.93 -11.42
CA HIS A 227 18.82 -3.94 -10.51
C HIS A 227 19.54 -3.34 -9.29
N GLU A 228 20.04 -2.11 -9.40
CA GLU A 228 20.76 -1.40 -8.35
C GLU A 228 20.51 0.11 -8.39
N GLY A 229 20.94 0.79 -7.33
CA GLY A 229 20.88 2.24 -7.22
C GLY A 229 19.65 2.74 -6.47
N PRO A 230 19.50 4.08 -6.34
CA PRO A 230 18.58 4.71 -5.38
C PRO A 230 17.12 4.26 -5.53
N MET A 231 16.65 4.08 -6.77
CA MET A 231 15.28 3.61 -7.02
C MET A 231 15.07 2.16 -6.59
N ALA A 232 16.03 1.28 -6.85
CA ALA A 232 15.97 -0.12 -6.41
C ALA A 232 16.01 -0.20 -4.88
N ASP A 233 16.91 0.57 -4.26
CA ASP A 233 17.07 0.60 -2.81
C ASP A 233 15.79 1.05 -2.10
N LEU A 234 15.11 2.10 -2.61
CA LEU A 234 13.87 2.62 -2.01
C LEU A 234 12.76 1.55 -1.96
N VAL A 235 12.70 0.63 -2.93
CA VAL A 235 11.66 -0.41 -2.98
C VAL A 235 12.10 -1.76 -2.41
N TRP A 236 13.41 -2.03 -2.28
CA TRP A 236 13.92 -3.35 -1.84
C TRP A 236 14.62 -3.37 -0.48
N SER A 237 14.98 -2.22 0.09
CA SER A 237 15.78 -2.18 1.32
C SER A 237 14.95 -2.50 2.56
N ASP A 238 15.59 -3.12 3.54
CA ASP A 238 14.95 -3.63 4.76
C ASP A 238 15.64 -3.17 6.04
N PRO A 239 14.88 -2.84 7.11
CA PRO A 239 15.48 -2.64 8.42
C PRO A 239 16.04 -3.97 8.98
N ASP A 240 17.17 -3.88 9.67
CA ASP A 240 17.80 -4.99 10.40
C ASP A 240 18.13 -4.53 11.82
N PRO A 241 17.38 -4.99 12.85
CA PRO A 241 17.56 -4.54 14.22
C PRO A 241 18.88 -5.00 14.85
N GLU A 242 19.57 -5.96 14.25
CA GLU A 242 20.84 -6.49 14.74
C GLU A 242 22.06 -5.71 14.20
N LYS A 243 21.83 -4.69 13.36
CA LYS A 243 22.86 -3.86 12.74
C LYS A 243 22.67 -2.39 13.08
N GLU A 244 23.75 -1.62 12.95
CA GLU A 244 23.74 -0.17 13.13
C GLU A 244 23.78 0.58 11.79
N ASP A 245 24.57 0.08 10.83
CA ASP A 245 24.83 0.69 9.53
C ASP A 245 24.15 -0.07 8.37
N PHE A 246 24.36 0.40 7.14
CA PHE A 246 23.99 -0.35 5.94
C PHE A 246 24.82 -1.63 5.78
N ALA A 247 24.18 -2.69 5.29
CA ALA A 247 24.85 -3.91 4.85
C ALA A 247 24.18 -4.50 3.60
N ILE A 248 24.88 -5.37 2.90
CA ILE A 248 24.37 -6.01 1.68
C ILE A 248 23.12 -6.82 2.00
N SER A 249 22.06 -6.60 1.24
CA SER A 249 20.80 -7.31 1.42
C SER A 249 20.90 -8.78 0.99
N PRO A 250 20.39 -9.74 1.78
CA PRO A 250 20.30 -11.13 1.37
C PRO A 250 19.30 -11.35 0.22
N ARG A 251 18.45 -10.35 -0.10
CA ARG A 251 17.52 -10.41 -1.24
C ARG A 251 18.22 -10.37 -2.60
N GLY A 252 19.49 -9.93 -2.64
CA GLY A 252 20.21 -9.67 -3.88
C GLY A 252 19.84 -8.34 -4.56
N ALA A 253 19.01 -7.51 -3.92
CA ALA A 253 18.69 -6.14 -4.31
C ALA A 253 18.49 -5.29 -3.04
N GLY A 254 18.79 -3.99 -3.13
CA GLY A 254 18.74 -3.06 -2.01
C GLY A 254 19.75 -3.38 -0.89
N TYR A 255 19.50 -2.82 0.29
CA TYR A 255 20.38 -2.96 1.47
C TYR A 255 19.57 -3.33 2.72
N THR A 256 20.22 -3.97 3.69
CA THR A 256 19.75 -3.93 5.07
C THR A 256 20.24 -2.66 5.76
N PHE A 257 19.47 -2.05 6.66
CA PHE A 257 19.87 -0.84 7.38
C PHE A 257 19.46 -0.84 8.86
N GLY A 258 20.35 -0.33 9.72
CA GLY A 258 20.19 -0.31 11.17
C GLY A 258 19.68 1.00 11.79
N SER A 259 19.69 1.05 13.13
CA SER A 259 19.27 2.23 13.92
C SER A 259 20.02 3.50 13.55
N GLY A 260 21.35 3.43 13.44
CA GLY A 260 22.20 4.58 13.13
C GLY A 260 21.83 5.24 11.81
N VAL A 261 21.50 4.43 10.79
CA VAL A 261 21.01 4.92 9.49
C VAL A 261 19.68 5.66 9.63
N VAL A 262 18.73 5.08 10.37
CA VAL A 262 17.39 5.66 10.57
C VAL A 262 17.48 7.00 11.31
N HIS A 263 18.18 7.04 12.44
CA HIS A 263 18.33 8.27 13.23
C HIS A 263 19.00 9.38 12.44
N LYS A 264 20.08 9.07 11.72
CA LYS A 264 20.78 10.04 10.87
C LYS A 264 19.90 10.58 9.75
N PHE A 265 19.14 9.71 9.08
CA PHE A 265 18.23 10.14 8.02
C PHE A 265 17.13 11.07 8.56
N LEU A 266 16.52 10.71 9.69
CA LEU A 266 15.49 11.52 10.33
C LEU A 266 16.01 12.90 10.76
N GLU A 267 17.21 12.94 11.35
CA GLU A 267 17.85 14.19 11.78
C GLU A 267 18.14 15.11 10.58
N ILE A 268 18.79 14.59 9.53
CA ILE A 268 19.15 15.38 8.33
C ILE A 268 17.90 15.97 7.66
N ASN A 269 16.79 15.23 7.65
CA ASN A 269 15.57 15.62 6.95
C ASN A 269 14.55 16.32 7.85
N ASN A 270 14.85 16.54 9.13
CA ASN A 270 13.91 17.09 10.13
C ASN A 270 12.57 16.31 10.18
N MET A 271 12.67 14.99 10.06
CA MET A 271 11.55 14.06 10.13
C MET A 271 11.51 13.42 11.52
N SER A 272 10.33 12.99 11.95
CA SER A 272 10.14 12.29 13.23
C SER A 272 10.00 10.78 13.08
N HIS A 273 9.58 10.29 11.89
CA HIS A 273 9.24 8.88 11.71
C HIS A 273 9.38 8.41 10.27
N ILE A 274 9.67 7.11 10.09
CA ILE A 274 9.63 6.41 8.80
C ILE A 274 8.50 5.38 8.81
N LEU A 275 7.59 5.46 7.84
CA LEU A 275 6.59 4.44 7.55
C LEU A 275 6.98 3.65 6.31
N ARG A 276 6.90 2.33 6.41
CA ARG A 276 7.23 1.41 5.32
C ARG A 276 6.31 0.19 5.26
N ALA A 277 6.50 -0.68 4.27
CA ALA A 277 5.78 -1.94 4.10
C ALA A 277 6.75 -3.10 3.77
N HIS A 278 6.52 -3.93 2.75
CA HIS A 278 7.49 -4.89 2.15
C HIS A 278 7.97 -6.09 2.99
N GLN A 279 8.00 -6.00 4.32
CA GLN A 279 8.30 -7.14 5.21
C GLN A 279 7.05 -7.66 5.91
N LEU A 280 6.77 -8.95 5.72
CA LEU A 280 5.72 -9.67 6.42
C LEU A 280 5.85 -9.48 7.93
N CYS A 281 4.77 -8.98 8.55
CA CYS A 281 4.66 -8.84 10.00
C CYS A 281 3.57 -9.79 10.50
N MET A 282 3.91 -10.71 11.42
CA MET A 282 2.95 -11.69 11.93
C MET A 282 1.72 -11.06 12.60
N GLU A 283 1.92 -9.94 13.30
CA GLU A 283 0.86 -9.18 13.96
C GLU A 283 0.28 -8.05 13.06
N GLY A 284 0.61 -8.04 11.77
CA GLY A 284 0.18 -7.03 10.81
C GLY A 284 0.94 -5.70 10.84
N TYR A 285 1.84 -5.49 11.80
CA TYR A 285 2.77 -4.36 11.84
C TYR A 285 3.99 -4.67 12.70
N ALA A 286 5.02 -3.83 12.58
CA ALA A 286 6.18 -3.82 13.47
C ALA A 286 6.63 -2.39 13.76
N SER A 287 7.22 -2.16 14.93
CA SER A 287 7.83 -0.88 15.31
C SER A 287 9.26 -1.13 15.75
N LEU A 288 10.22 -0.42 15.14
CA LEU A 288 11.65 -0.61 15.34
C LEU A 288 12.33 0.70 15.74
N PHE A 289 13.55 0.59 16.27
CA PHE A 289 14.45 1.71 16.56
C PHE A 289 13.80 2.80 17.42
N ASP A 290 13.36 2.43 18.63
CA ASP A 290 12.66 3.33 19.57
C ASP A 290 11.42 4.00 18.97
N LYS A 291 10.68 3.25 18.14
CA LYS A 291 9.49 3.71 17.42
C LYS A 291 9.77 4.85 16.45
N HIS A 292 10.96 4.93 15.85
CA HIS A 292 11.27 5.86 14.76
C HIS A 292 11.00 5.27 13.37
N LEU A 293 10.80 3.95 13.29
CA LEU A 293 10.41 3.26 12.07
C LEU A 293 9.23 2.34 12.35
N SER A 294 8.27 2.26 11.44
CA SER A 294 7.21 1.26 11.50
C SER A 294 6.93 0.64 10.15
N THR A 295 6.72 -0.67 10.17
CA THR A 295 6.29 -1.48 9.03
C THR A 295 4.80 -1.73 9.15
N VAL A 296 4.04 -1.41 8.11
CA VAL A 296 2.61 -1.70 7.97
C VAL A 296 2.46 -2.85 7.00
N TRP A 297 1.74 -3.90 7.39
CA TRP A 297 1.45 -5.05 6.53
C TRP A 297 -0.05 -5.25 6.41
N SER A 298 -0.61 -5.21 5.19
CA SER A 298 -2.07 -5.16 5.00
C SER A 298 -2.67 -6.40 4.31
N ALA A 299 -1.90 -7.49 4.18
CA ALA A 299 -2.34 -8.76 3.59
C ALA A 299 -2.43 -9.87 4.67
N PRO A 300 -3.60 -10.10 5.29
CA PRO A 300 -3.76 -11.10 6.35
C PRO A 300 -3.73 -12.51 5.76
N ASN A 301 -3.30 -13.49 6.56
CA ASN A 301 -3.05 -14.86 6.14
C ASN A 301 -2.37 -14.90 4.77
N TYR A 302 -1.25 -14.20 4.64
CA TYR A 302 -0.58 -13.92 3.38
C TYR A 302 -0.37 -15.20 2.55
N CYS A 303 -0.55 -15.09 1.22
CA CYS A 303 -0.56 -16.22 0.30
C CYS A 303 -1.57 -17.32 0.68
N TYR A 304 -2.61 -16.97 1.45
CA TYR A 304 -3.64 -17.86 1.98
C TYR A 304 -3.10 -18.98 2.88
N ARG A 305 -1.92 -18.80 3.49
CA ARG A 305 -1.24 -19.86 4.26
C ARG A 305 -0.34 -19.40 5.40
N CYS A 306 0.09 -18.14 5.44
CA CYS A 306 1.08 -17.68 6.42
C CYS A 306 0.50 -17.51 7.84
N GLY A 307 -0.81 -17.39 7.99
CA GLY A 307 -1.48 -17.28 9.30
C GLY A 307 -1.18 -16.00 10.08
N ASN A 308 -0.62 -14.96 9.45
CA ASN A 308 -0.41 -13.64 10.03
C ASN A 308 -1.71 -12.82 10.06
N SER A 309 -1.80 -11.88 11.00
CA SER A 309 -2.77 -10.78 10.94
C SER A 309 -2.31 -9.68 9.97
N ALA A 310 -3.16 -8.71 9.71
CA ALA A 310 -2.84 -7.50 8.96
C ALA A 310 -3.22 -6.24 9.74
N SER A 311 -2.72 -5.09 9.32
CA SER A 311 -3.15 -3.81 9.84
C SER A 311 -3.25 -2.72 8.77
N ILE A 312 -4.05 -1.70 9.07
CA ILE A 312 -3.93 -0.37 8.45
C ILE A 312 -3.59 0.64 9.53
N LEU A 313 -2.81 1.65 9.18
CA LEU A 313 -2.37 2.68 10.10
C LEU A 313 -3.15 3.98 9.88
N GLU A 314 -3.92 4.40 10.87
CA GLU A 314 -4.51 5.74 10.89
C GLU A 314 -3.51 6.75 11.44
N VAL A 315 -3.14 7.72 10.60
CA VAL A 315 -2.37 8.90 11.00
C VAL A 315 -3.34 10.05 11.17
N GLY A 316 -3.56 10.45 12.41
CA GLY A 316 -4.40 11.58 12.79
C GLY A 316 -3.64 12.91 12.89
N PRO A 317 -4.35 14.03 13.07
CA PRO A 317 -3.75 15.34 13.27
C PRO A 317 -2.70 15.36 14.39
N GLY A 318 -1.57 16.03 14.14
CA GLY A 318 -0.47 16.11 15.11
C GLY A 318 0.40 14.86 15.19
N GLY A 319 0.29 13.94 14.21
CA GLY A 319 1.15 12.75 14.10
C GLY A 319 0.73 11.58 14.99
N SER A 320 -0.50 11.58 15.52
CA SER A 320 -1.02 10.43 16.27
C SER A 320 -1.17 9.22 15.36
N MET A 321 -0.64 8.07 15.77
CA MET A 321 -0.63 6.84 14.99
C MET A 321 -1.43 5.74 15.69
N TYR A 322 -2.35 5.10 14.97
CA TYR A 322 -3.16 3.99 15.48
C TYR A 322 -3.25 2.85 14.46
N PHE A 323 -2.77 1.66 14.85
CA PHE A 323 -2.83 0.46 14.01
C PHE A 323 -4.16 -0.26 14.23
N ASN A 324 -4.99 -0.32 13.19
CA ASN A 324 -6.19 -1.14 13.16
C ASN A 324 -5.81 -2.55 12.67
N VAL A 325 -5.63 -3.49 13.60
CA VAL A 325 -5.32 -4.89 13.28
C VAL A 325 -6.59 -5.66 12.89
N PHE A 326 -6.52 -6.49 11.87
CA PHE A 326 -7.62 -7.30 11.36
C PHE A 326 -7.15 -8.64 10.79
N GLU A 327 -8.10 -9.57 10.70
CA GLU A 327 -7.90 -10.93 10.19
C GLU A 327 -8.39 -11.07 8.74
N ALA A 328 -8.05 -12.20 8.12
CA ALA A 328 -8.44 -12.48 6.74
C ALA A 328 -9.97 -12.46 6.56
N ALA A 329 -10.41 -11.84 5.46
CA ALA A 329 -11.82 -11.74 5.12
C ALA A 329 -12.42 -13.16 4.96
N PRO A 330 -13.62 -13.44 5.51
CA PRO A 330 -14.23 -14.77 5.46
C PRO A 330 -14.54 -15.23 4.03
N GLU A 331 -14.69 -14.29 3.08
CA GLU A 331 -14.83 -14.59 1.66
C GLU A 331 -13.62 -15.35 1.07
N ASN A 332 -12.43 -15.22 1.68
CA ASN A 332 -11.25 -15.99 1.31
C ASN A 332 -11.41 -17.48 1.60
N GLU A 333 -12.14 -17.90 2.65
CA GLU A 333 -12.36 -19.33 2.94
C GLU A 333 -13.37 -19.96 1.98
N ARG A 334 -14.42 -19.20 1.62
CA ARG A 334 -15.46 -19.68 0.72
C ARG A 334 -14.93 -19.91 -0.68
N ASP A 335 -14.15 -18.96 -1.19
CA ASP A 335 -13.67 -18.99 -2.57
C ASP A 335 -12.23 -19.55 -2.66
N GLY A 336 -11.53 -19.70 -1.53
CA GLY A 336 -10.13 -20.13 -1.37
C GLY A 336 -9.77 -21.53 -1.89
N PRO A 337 -10.60 -22.57 -1.67
CA PRO A 337 -10.30 -23.91 -2.19
C PRO A 337 -10.30 -23.99 -3.73
N ALA A 338 -11.23 -23.31 -4.39
CA ALA A 338 -11.25 -23.19 -5.86
C ALA A 338 -10.06 -22.35 -6.38
N GLN A 339 -9.63 -21.39 -5.58
CA GLN A 339 -8.49 -20.50 -5.78
C GLN A 339 -7.13 -21.23 -5.65
N GLN A 340 -6.93 -22.06 -4.63
CA GLN A 340 -5.70 -22.84 -4.42
C GLN A 340 -5.48 -23.91 -5.51
N ALA A 341 -6.57 -24.52 -6.01
CA ALA A 341 -6.51 -25.43 -7.15
C ALA A 341 -5.99 -24.75 -8.43
N GLN A 342 -6.23 -23.44 -8.59
CA GLN A 342 -5.73 -22.65 -9.72
C GLN A 342 -4.26 -22.21 -9.57
N GLN A 343 -3.75 -22.01 -8.34
CA GLN A 343 -2.33 -21.67 -8.10
C GLN A 343 -1.40 -22.88 -8.30
N ASN A 344 -1.84 -24.09 -7.93
CA ASN A 344 -1.02 -25.31 -8.01
C ASN A 344 -0.67 -25.74 -9.45
N ILE A 345 -1.28 -25.15 -10.47
CA ILE A 345 -0.95 -25.39 -11.88
C ILE A 345 0.30 -24.58 -12.30
N GLY A 346 0.72 -23.57 -11.52
CA GLY A 346 1.78 -22.61 -11.87
C GLY A 346 3.19 -22.87 -11.29
N GLY A 347 3.42 -23.98 -10.57
CA GLY A 347 4.72 -24.30 -9.96
C GLY A 347 4.99 -23.59 -8.62
N LYS A 348 5.88 -24.18 -7.80
CA LYS A 348 6.24 -23.64 -6.47
C LYS A 348 7.11 -22.40 -6.59
N LEU A 349 6.66 -21.29 -6.01
CA LEU A 349 7.47 -20.08 -5.81
C LEU A 349 8.58 -20.33 -4.76
N PRO A 350 9.79 -19.81 -4.97
CA PRO A 350 10.88 -19.91 -3.99
C PRO A 350 10.60 -19.16 -2.68
N GLU A 351 11.18 -19.65 -1.58
CA GLU A 351 10.99 -19.14 -0.20
C GLU A 351 11.57 -17.73 0.03
N TYR A 352 12.48 -17.25 -0.80
CA TYR A 352 13.11 -15.92 -0.62
C TYR A 352 12.23 -14.73 -1.04
N PHE A 353 11.03 -15.00 -1.58
CA PHE A 353 10.00 -14.02 -1.93
C PHE A 353 8.76 -14.11 -1.02
N LEU A 354 8.88 -14.75 0.15
CA LEU A 354 7.87 -14.72 1.20
C LEU A 354 8.15 -13.60 2.19
#